data_AF-A0A0F8Z500-F1
#
_entry.id   AF-A0A0F8Z500-F1
#
_cell.length_a   1.000
_cell.length_b   1.000
_cell.length_c   1.000
_cell.angle_alpha   90.00
_cell.angle_beta   90.00
_cell.angle_gamma   90.00
#
_symmetry.space_group_name_H-M   'P 1'
#
loop_
_entity.id
_entity.type
_entity.pdbx_description
1 polymer ?
#
loop_
_entity_poly.entity_id
_entity_poly.type
_entity_poly.pdbx_seq_one_letter_code
_entity_poly.pdbx_strand_id
1 'polypeptide(L)'
;MADTSVATGDAETAEQWARDLIMEAMKEAYWPRFMGKGPNNIIQVKTELEKSPGDKITFSLGMKLAGAGVSGDSMLEGNEEALQHYSDQVIIDQQRNAVRLEGKMTELRPAFDLRDHAKEALKIWLAEKIDQDIFDDLDGSPTRVLYQSTATSTATITSTMYFNLDIVSKSRTLSLKLAPKIMPLKISGREH
;
A
#
# COMPACT_ATOMS: atom_id res chain seq x y z
N MET A 1 -4.09 -38.33 -31.80
CA MET A 1 -3.49 -37.04 -31.41
C MET A 1 -4.19 -36.63 -30.13
N ALA A 2 -3.45 -36.28 -29.08
CA ALA A 2 -4.03 -35.93 -27.79
C ALA A 2 -4.31 -34.42 -27.80
N ASP A 3 -5.57 -34.04 -27.99
CA ASP A 3 -5.99 -32.65 -27.90
C ASP A 3 -6.19 -32.29 -26.42
N THR A 4 -5.42 -31.33 -25.94
CA THR A 4 -5.62 -30.74 -24.62
C THR A 4 -6.65 -29.63 -24.77
N SER A 5 -7.93 -29.94 -24.60
CA SER A 5 -9.00 -28.94 -24.59
C SER A 5 -9.17 -28.41 -23.17
N VAL A 6 -8.84 -27.14 -22.94
CA VAL A 6 -9.21 -26.42 -21.72
C VAL A 6 -10.66 -25.95 -21.88
N ALA A 7 -11.55 -26.42 -21.03
CA ALA A 7 -12.95 -26.00 -21.02
C ALA A 7 -13.09 -24.61 -20.37
N THR A 8 -14.08 -23.84 -20.81
CA THR A 8 -14.34 -22.46 -20.33
C THR A 8 -14.67 -22.37 -18.83
N GLY A 9 -14.85 -23.51 -18.15
CA GLY A 9 -15.07 -23.62 -16.70
C GLY A 9 -13.95 -24.34 -15.94
N ASP A 10 -12.82 -24.65 -16.57
CA ASP A 10 -11.68 -25.26 -15.87
C ASP A 10 -11.11 -24.29 -14.82
N ALA A 11 -10.65 -24.84 -13.69
CA ALA A 11 -10.07 -24.06 -12.60
C ALA A 11 -8.93 -23.15 -13.07
N GLU A 12 -8.16 -23.61 -14.07
CA GLU A 12 -7.10 -22.83 -14.73
C GLU A 12 -7.62 -21.56 -15.40
N THR A 13 -8.79 -21.61 -16.06
CA THR A 13 -9.41 -20.45 -16.70
C THR A 13 -9.89 -19.44 -15.66
N ALA A 14 -10.44 -19.91 -14.53
CA ALA A 14 -10.84 -19.05 -13.42
C ALA A 14 -9.63 -18.40 -12.72
N GLU A 15 -8.54 -19.15 -12.56
CA GLU A 15 -7.28 -18.61 -12.01
C GLU A 15 -6.63 -17.57 -12.93
N GLN A 16 -6.58 -17.84 -14.24
CA GLN A 16 -6.11 -16.85 -15.22
C GLN A 16 -6.99 -15.59 -15.20
N TRP A 17 -8.31 -15.76 -15.15
CA TRP A 17 -9.23 -14.64 -15.10
C TRP A 17 -9.05 -13.77 -13.84
N ALA A 18 -8.84 -14.39 -12.69
CA ALA A 18 -8.55 -13.68 -11.45
C ALA A 18 -7.20 -12.93 -11.53
N ARG A 19 -6.16 -13.55 -12.10
CA ARG A 19 -4.84 -12.91 -12.28
C ARG A 19 -4.91 -11.71 -13.20
N ASP A 20 -5.61 -11.84 -14.33
CA ASP A 20 -5.76 -10.75 -15.29
C ASP A 20 -6.54 -9.58 -14.69
N LEU A 21 -7.63 -9.86 -13.97
CA LEU A 21 -8.42 -8.83 -13.30
C LEU A 21 -7.58 -8.04 -12.28
N ILE A 22 -6.76 -8.72 -11.47
CA ILE A 22 -5.88 -8.06 -10.50
C ILE A 22 -4.82 -7.21 -11.21
N MET A 23 -4.19 -7.73 -12.26
CA MET A 23 -3.18 -6.98 -13.02
C MET A 23 -3.76 -5.74 -13.70
N GLU A 24 -4.98 -5.82 -14.22
CA GLU A 24 -5.65 -4.68 -14.84
C GLU A 24 -6.16 -3.67 -13.80
N ALA A 25 -6.74 -4.12 -12.70
CA ALA A 25 -7.16 -3.25 -11.60
C ALA A 25 -5.97 -2.49 -10.99
N MET A 26 -4.83 -3.16 -10.81
CA MET A 26 -3.58 -2.52 -10.37
C MET A 26 -2.98 -1.54 -11.40
N LYS A 27 -3.42 -1.51 -12.67
CA LYS A 27 -3.00 -0.46 -13.60
C LYS A 27 -3.88 0.78 -13.50
N GLU A 28 -5.12 0.60 -13.07
CA GLU A 28 -6.12 1.66 -12.95
C GLU A 28 -6.05 2.37 -11.59
N ALA A 29 -5.61 1.66 -10.55
CA ALA A 29 -5.41 2.19 -9.21
C ALA A 29 -4.37 3.32 -9.13
N TYR A 30 -4.50 4.21 -8.14
CA TYR A 30 -3.65 5.38 -7.93
C TYR A 30 -2.29 5.06 -7.29
N TRP A 31 -2.28 4.14 -6.33
CA TRP A 31 -1.11 3.77 -5.51
C TRP A 31 0.01 2.92 -6.13
N PRO A 32 -0.17 2.15 -7.22
CA PRO A 32 0.84 1.26 -7.80
C PRO A 32 2.21 1.91 -8.05
N ARG A 33 2.25 3.22 -8.37
CA ARG A 33 3.49 3.98 -8.56
C ARG A 33 4.34 4.15 -7.28
N PHE A 34 3.74 3.97 -6.11
CA PHE A 34 4.36 4.08 -4.79
C PHE A 34 4.56 2.71 -4.13
N MET A 35 4.09 1.64 -4.78
CA MET A 35 4.15 0.27 -4.30
C MET A 35 5.35 -0.46 -4.87
N GLY A 36 6.01 -1.28 -4.05
CA GLY A 36 7.06 -2.17 -4.53
C GLY A 36 7.50 -3.20 -3.51
N LYS A 37 8.26 -4.21 -3.95
CA LYS A 37 8.69 -5.33 -3.10
C LYS A 37 9.91 -5.02 -2.23
N GLY A 38 10.68 -4.00 -2.60
CA GLY A 38 11.87 -3.58 -1.88
C GLY A 38 11.55 -2.92 -0.52
N PRO A 39 12.47 -3.01 0.46
CA PRO A 39 12.28 -2.47 1.81
C PRO A 39 12.28 -0.93 1.88
N ASN A 40 12.71 -0.25 0.80
CA ASN A 40 12.76 1.22 0.73
C ASN A 40 11.56 1.84 -0.02
N ASN A 41 10.54 1.04 -0.37
CA ASN A 41 9.32 1.57 -1.00
C ASN A 41 8.41 2.20 0.05
N ILE A 42 7.62 3.20 -0.35
CA ILE A 42 6.65 3.85 0.53
C ILE A 42 5.60 2.84 0.98
N ILE A 43 5.09 2.04 0.03
CA ILE A 43 4.18 0.93 0.30
C ILE A 43 4.89 -0.36 -0.07
N GLN A 44 5.17 -1.21 0.92
CA GLN A 44 5.84 -2.49 0.71
C GLN A 44 4.84 -3.59 0.36
N VAL A 45 5.00 -4.20 -0.81
CA VAL A 45 4.18 -5.34 -1.25
C VAL A 45 4.90 -6.64 -0.90
N LYS A 46 4.36 -7.39 0.05
CA LYS A 46 4.80 -8.76 0.34
C LYS A 46 3.87 -9.75 -0.36
N THR A 47 4.46 -10.59 -1.21
CA THR A 47 3.76 -11.69 -1.89
C THR A 47 3.96 -13.04 -1.19
N GLU A 48 4.76 -13.04 -0.12
CA GLU A 48 5.01 -14.20 0.72
C GLU A 48 3.84 -14.34 1.70
N LEU A 49 2.86 -15.13 1.29
CA LEU A 49 1.86 -15.66 2.20
C LEU A 49 2.50 -16.88 2.86
N GLU A 50 2.71 -16.83 4.17
CA GLU A 50 3.02 -18.05 4.91
C GLU A 50 1.87 -19.05 4.66
N LYS A 51 2.20 -20.34 4.57
CA LYS A 51 1.28 -21.38 4.06
C LYS A 51 0.33 -21.94 5.13
N SER A 52 0.25 -21.32 6.30
CA SER A 52 -0.48 -21.84 7.45
C SER A 52 -1.84 -21.13 7.64
N PRO A 53 -2.88 -21.84 8.08
CA PRO A 53 -4.16 -21.22 8.42
C PRO A 53 -4.00 -20.26 9.62
N GLY A 54 -4.40 -19.00 9.45
CA GLY A 54 -4.30 -17.96 10.50
C GLY A 54 -3.14 -16.98 10.35
N ASP A 55 -2.53 -16.91 9.15
CA ASP A 55 -1.25 -16.25 8.99
C ASP A 55 -1.26 -14.72 9.05
N LYS A 56 -0.22 -14.23 9.71
CA LYS A 56 0.13 -12.82 9.87
C LYS A 56 1.37 -12.54 9.05
N ILE A 57 1.35 -11.47 8.27
CA ILE A 57 2.57 -10.99 7.63
C ILE A 57 3.25 -10.03 8.61
N THR A 58 4.51 -10.34 8.95
CA THR A 58 5.34 -9.44 9.75
C THR A 58 6.20 -8.58 8.84
N PHE A 59 6.09 -7.26 8.96
CA PHE A 59 6.97 -6.29 8.31
C PHE A 59 8.07 -5.88 9.29
N SER A 60 9.32 -6.23 9.00
CA SER A 60 10.48 -5.80 9.79
C SER A 60 11.10 -4.56 9.16
N LEU A 61 11.15 -3.47 9.91
CA LEU A 61 11.83 -2.25 9.51
C LEU A 61 13.17 -2.13 10.27
N GLY A 62 14.26 -2.08 9.51
CA GLY A 62 15.59 -1.76 10.04
C GLY A 62 15.75 -0.25 10.19
N MET A 63 16.15 0.21 11.37
CA MET A 63 16.39 1.62 11.63
C MET A 63 17.79 2.05 11.18
N LYS A 64 17.98 3.35 10.96
CA LYS A 64 19.34 3.90 10.82
C LYS A 64 20.08 3.78 12.16
N LEU A 65 21.36 3.42 12.08
CA LEU A 65 22.30 3.55 13.19
C LEU A 65 22.33 5.02 13.64
N ALA A 66 22.18 5.26 14.94
CA ALA A 66 22.10 6.56 15.58
C ALA A 66 23.42 6.96 16.26
N GLY A 67 24.36 6.03 16.42
CA GLY A 67 25.67 6.24 17.02
C GLY A 67 26.55 7.17 16.20
N ALA A 68 27.34 8.00 16.90
CA ALA A 68 28.33 8.88 16.28
C ALA A 68 29.57 8.12 15.74
N GLY A 69 29.65 6.80 15.98
CA GLY A 69 30.83 6.00 15.72
C GLY A 69 31.98 6.32 16.67
N VAL A 70 33.05 5.52 16.58
CA VAL A 70 34.30 5.76 17.31
C VAL A 70 35.26 6.50 16.38
N SER A 71 35.94 7.54 16.87
CA SER A 71 36.94 8.31 16.11
C SER A 71 38.33 8.17 16.74
N GLY A 72 39.38 8.07 15.92
CA GLY A 72 40.78 7.91 16.38
C GLY A 72 41.21 6.44 16.52
N ASP A 73 42.27 6.19 17.32
CA ASP A 73 42.85 4.85 17.55
C ASP A 73 42.10 4.00 18.58
N SER A 74 40.87 4.38 18.92
CA SER A 74 40.05 3.67 19.90
C SER A 74 39.48 2.37 19.31
N MET A 75 39.48 1.29 20.10
CA MET A 75 39.04 -0.03 19.67
C MET A 75 37.54 -0.04 19.38
N LEU A 76 37.17 -0.62 18.23
CA LEU A 76 35.79 -0.72 17.76
C LEU A 76 35.01 -1.80 18.54
N GLU A 77 35.69 -2.89 18.91
CA GLU A 77 35.13 -3.99 19.69
C GLU A 77 34.75 -3.51 21.09
N GLY A 78 33.46 -3.62 21.45
CA GLY A 78 32.89 -3.09 22.71
C GLY A 78 32.23 -1.72 22.61
N ASN A 79 32.40 -1.00 21.49
CA ASN A 79 31.71 0.26 21.19
C ASN A 79 30.73 0.10 20.01
N GLU A 80 30.26 -1.12 19.78
CA GLU A 80 29.35 -1.46 18.71
C GLU A 80 27.93 -0.98 19.02
N GLU A 81 27.20 -0.58 17.97
CA GLU A 81 25.80 -0.19 18.10
C GLU A 81 24.90 -1.38 17.75
N ALA A 82 23.93 -1.66 18.63
CA ALA A 82 22.93 -2.69 18.40
C ALA A 82 21.94 -2.26 17.31
N LEU A 83 21.68 -3.15 16.34
CA LEU A 83 20.70 -2.88 15.29
C LEU A 83 19.28 -2.93 15.87
N GLN A 84 18.57 -1.80 15.80
CA GLN A 84 17.17 -1.71 16.23
C GLN A 84 16.24 -2.16 15.10
N HIS A 85 15.40 -3.14 15.38
CA HIS A 85 14.37 -3.64 14.47
C HIS A 85 12.98 -3.40 15.07
N TYR A 86 12.08 -2.82 14.28
CA TYR A 86 10.67 -2.75 14.60
C TYR A 86 9.93 -3.75 13.72
N SER A 87 8.95 -4.45 14.30
CA SER A 87 8.07 -5.34 13.55
C SER A 87 6.63 -4.88 13.67
N ASP A 88 5.97 -4.74 12.54
CA ASP A 88 4.52 -4.56 12.48
C ASP A 88 3.85 -5.82 11.93
N GLN A 89 2.66 -6.14 12.41
CA GLN A 89 1.93 -7.35 12.07
C GLN A 89 0.61 -7.01 11.41
N VAL A 90 0.41 -7.50 10.18
CA VAL A 90 -0.85 -7.37 9.47
C VAL A 90 -1.55 -8.72 9.44
N ILE A 91 -2.83 -8.73 9.80
CA ILE A 91 -3.70 -9.90 9.69
C ILE A 91 -4.27 -9.92 8.28
N ILE A 92 -4.18 -11.07 7.61
CA ILE A 92 -4.73 -11.24 6.27
C ILE A 92 -6.20 -11.62 6.39
N ASP A 93 -7.06 -10.86 5.73
CA ASP A 93 -8.46 -11.24 5.50
C ASP A 93 -8.77 -11.14 4.00
N GLN A 94 -9.81 -11.85 3.57
CA GLN A 94 -10.18 -11.93 2.17
C GLN A 94 -11.33 -10.98 1.83
N GLN A 95 -11.10 -10.15 0.82
CA GLN A 95 -12.17 -9.38 0.18
C GLN A 95 -12.67 -10.05 -1.11
N ARG A 96 -13.99 -10.07 -1.31
CA ARG A 96 -14.65 -10.63 -2.50
C ARG A 96 -15.84 -9.77 -2.89
N ASN A 97 -16.06 -9.61 -4.19
CA ASN A 97 -17.29 -9.08 -4.77
C ASN A 97 -17.68 -9.91 -6.01
N ALA A 98 -18.97 -10.02 -6.29
CA ALA A 98 -19.48 -10.81 -7.40
C ALA A 98 -20.73 -10.18 -8.01
N VAL A 99 -20.82 -10.23 -9.34
CA VAL A 99 -22.00 -9.83 -10.10
C VAL A 99 -22.72 -11.11 -10.56
N ARG A 100 -24.01 -11.25 -10.19
CA ARG A 100 -24.85 -12.38 -10.61
C ARG A 100 -25.69 -11.98 -11.83
N LEU A 101 -25.62 -12.78 -12.88
CA LEU A 101 -26.53 -12.69 -14.02
C LEU A 101 -27.76 -13.57 -13.78
N GLU A 102 -28.94 -13.07 -14.12
CA GLU A 102 -30.23 -13.71 -13.81
C GLU A 102 -30.48 -14.99 -14.64
N GLY A 103 -29.87 -15.10 -15.84
CA GLY A 103 -29.89 -16.33 -16.65
C GLY A 103 -29.51 -16.14 -18.11
N LYS A 104 -29.46 -17.26 -18.86
CA LYS A 104 -29.07 -17.31 -20.28
C LYS A 104 -29.97 -16.47 -21.20
N MET A 105 -31.25 -16.34 -20.87
CA MET A 105 -32.17 -15.50 -21.64
C MET A 105 -31.84 -14.01 -21.49
N THR A 106 -31.32 -13.61 -20.32
CA THR A 106 -30.90 -12.23 -20.05
C THR A 106 -29.56 -11.93 -20.72
N GLU A 107 -28.66 -12.90 -20.88
CA GLU A 107 -27.44 -12.77 -21.70
C GLU A 107 -27.76 -12.58 -23.19
N LEU A 108 -28.86 -13.16 -23.70
CA LEU A 108 -29.24 -13.09 -25.11
C LEU A 108 -30.10 -11.87 -25.48
N ARG A 109 -30.56 -11.08 -24.49
CA ARG A 109 -31.39 -9.88 -24.72
C ARG A 109 -30.58 -8.64 -25.16
N PRO A 110 -29.44 -8.30 -24.54
CA PRO A 110 -28.61 -7.18 -24.95
C PRO A 110 -27.73 -7.52 -26.15
N ALA A 111 -27.34 -6.49 -26.92
CA ALA A 111 -26.43 -6.63 -28.06
C ALA A 111 -24.95 -6.76 -27.67
N PHE A 112 -24.62 -6.67 -26.39
CA PHE A 112 -23.26 -6.70 -25.85
C PHE A 112 -23.10 -7.82 -24.83
N ASP A 113 -21.88 -8.34 -24.67
CA ASP A 113 -21.58 -9.42 -23.73
C ASP A 113 -21.63 -8.90 -22.28
N LEU A 114 -22.62 -9.38 -21.53
CA LEU A 114 -22.81 -9.01 -20.12
C LEU A 114 -21.66 -9.53 -19.23
N ARG A 115 -20.92 -10.56 -19.63
CA ARG A 115 -19.79 -11.09 -18.85
C ARG A 115 -18.58 -10.19 -18.95
N ASP A 116 -18.29 -9.67 -20.14
CA ASP A 116 -17.20 -8.71 -20.35
C ASP A 116 -17.49 -7.40 -19.61
N HIS A 117 -18.73 -6.91 -19.68
CA HIS A 117 -19.13 -5.72 -18.93
C HIS A 117 -19.08 -5.94 -17.41
N ALA A 118 -19.48 -7.13 -16.93
CA ALA A 118 -19.34 -7.47 -15.51
C ALA A 118 -17.87 -7.53 -15.08
N LYS A 119 -16.97 -8.04 -15.93
CA LYS A 119 -15.53 -8.05 -15.69
C LYS A 119 -14.99 -6.62 -15.55
N GLU A 120 -15.35 -5.73 -16.48
CA GLU A 120 -14.90 -4.34 -16.46
C GLU A 120 -15.40 -3.59 -15.22
N ALA A 121 -16.65 -3.80 -14.83
CA ALA A 121 -17.20 -3.22 -13.61
C ALA A 121 -16.49 -3.73 -12.34
N LEU A 122 -16.20 -5.04 -12.27
CA LEU A 122 -15.47 -5.63 -11.14
C LEU A 122 -14.01 -5.17 -11.08
N LYS A 123 -13.39 -4.91 -12.24
CA LYS A 123 -12.04 -4.35 -12.36
C LYS A 123 -11.95 -2.96 -11.73
N ILE A 124 -12.87 -2.07 -12.11
CA ILE A 124 -12.96 -0.71 -11.57
C ILE A 124 -13.27 -0.76 -10.07
N TRP A 125 -14.25 -1.57 -9.67
CA TRP A 125 -14.60 -1.74 -8.26
C TRP A 125 -13.40 -2.19 -7.41
N LEU A 126 -12.60 -3.15 -7.90
CA LEU A 126 -11.43 -3.62 -7.17
C LEU A 126 -10.35 -2.52 -7.07
N ALA A 127 -10.14 -1.76 -8.14
CA ALA A 127 -9.18 -0.64 -8.14
C ALA A 127 -9.60 0.44 -7.14
N GLU A 128 -10.85 0.88 -7.17
CA GLU A 128 -11.41 1.87 -6.24
C GLU A 128 -11.36 1.37 -4.80
N LYS A 129 -11.64 0.07 -4.58
CA LYS A 129 -11.61 -0.53 -3.24
C LYS A 129 -10.20 -0.56 -2.66
N ILE A 130 -9.20 -0.95 -3.46
CA ILE A 130 -7.79 -0.92 -3.04
C ILE A 130 -7.36 0.52 -2.71
N ASP A 131 -7.72 1.49 -3.55
CA ASP A 131 -7.35 2.88 -3.31
C ASP A 131 -7.99 3.43 -2.04
N GLN A 132 -9.28 3.15 -1.83
CA GLN A 132 -10.00 3.57 -0.64
C GLN A 132 -9.44 2.94 0.63
N ASP A 133 -9.17 1.62 0.62
CA ASP A 133 -8.63 0.93 1.80
C ASP A 133 -7.26 1.51 2.19
N ILE A 134 -6.39 1.82 1.22
CA ILE A 134 -5.10 2.48 1.51
C ILE A 134 -5.30 3.90 2.08
N PHE A 135 -6.26 4.68 1.56
CA PHE A 135 -6.55 5.99 2.11
C PHE A 135 -7.10 5.92 3.53
N ASP A 136 -8.04 5.02 3.78
CA ASP A 136 -8.66 4.81 5.09
C ASP A 136 -7.61 4.37 6.12
N ASP A 137 -6.68 3.48 5.74
CA ASP A 137 -5.58 3.05 6.62
C ASP A 137 -4.59 4.19 6.91
N LEU A 138 -4.30 5.05 5.93
CA LEU A 138 -3.43 6.21 6.11
C LEU A 138 -4.07 7.30 7.01
N ASP A 139 -5.38 7.50 6.91
CA ASP A 139 -6.11 8.50 7.70
C ASP A 139 -6.62 7.96 9.05
N GLY A 140 -6.67 6.64 9.22
CA GLY A 140 -7.29 6.01 10.39
C GLY A 140 -6.57 6.25 11.71
N SER A 141 -5.25 6.52 11.70
CA SER A 141 -4.46 6.71 12.93
C SER A 141 -3.31 7.72 12.81
N PRO A 142 -3.59 9.01 12.55
CA PRO A 142 -2.54 10.00 12.41
C PRO A 142 -1.80 10.17 13.75
N THR A 143 -0.53 9.78 13.78
CA THR A 143 0.34 9.98 14.97
C THR A 143 0.53 11.47 15.27
N ARG A 144 0.37 12.34 14.26
CA ARG A 144 0.46 13.79 14.40
C ARG A 144 -0.42 14.50 13.40
N VAL A 145 -1.23 15.43 13.90
CA VAL A 145 -2.01 16.37 13.11
C VAL A 145 -1.33 17.73 13.18
N LEU A 146 -1.16 18.38 12.03
CA LEU A 146 -0.62 19.73 11.94
C LEU A 146 -1.72 20.68 11.49
N TYR A 147 -1.94 21.72 12.29
CA TYR A 147 -2.83 22.80 11.92
C TYR A 147 -2.03 24.00 11.43
N GLN A 148 -2.68 24.87 10.68
CA GLN A 148 -2.01 26.04 10.15
C GLN A 148 -1.78 27.11 11.22
N SER A 149 -0.62 27.78 11.14
CA SER A 149 -0.28 28.93 11.97
C SER A 149 -0.32 28.62 13.47
N THR A 150 -1.21 29.26 14.23
CA THR A 150 -1.39 29.14 15.68
C THR A 150 -2.56 28.23 16.07
N ALA A 151 -3.27 27.64 15.10
CA ALA A 151 -4.35 26.71 15.40
C ALA A 151 -3.80 25.48 16.13
N THR A 152 -4.53 25.01 17.13
CA THR A 152 -4.19 23.82 17.94
C THR A 152 -5.22 22.71 17.82
N SER A 153 -6.34 22.99 17.17
CA SER A 153 -7.43 22.04 16.87
C SER A 153 -8.26 22.49 15.67
N THR A 154 -9.05 21.57 15.10
CA THR A 154 -9.98 21.85 13.99
C THR A 154 -10.95 22.99 14.31
N ALA A 155 -11.37 23.13 15.57
CA ALA A 155 -12.29 24.18 16.02
C ALA A 155 -11.69 25.58 16.03
N THR A 156 -10.35 25.71 15.94
CA THR A 156 -9.64 27.00 15.95
C THR A 156 -9.30 27.51 14.54
N ILE A 157 -9.69 26.78 13.50
CA ILE A 157 -9.46 27.16 12.10
C ILE A 157 -10.45 28.28 11.72
N THR A 158 -9.93 29.36 11.15
CA THR A 158 -10.71 30.52 10.71
C THR A 158 -10.62 30.71 9.20
N SER A 159 -11.50 31.51 8.59
CA SER A 159 -11.54 31.72 7.13
C SER A 159 -10.29 32.40 6.54
N THR A 160 -9.41 32.95 7.39
CA THR A 160 -8.13 33.54 7.00
C THR A 160 -6.97 32.54 6.99
N MET A 161 -7.22 31.30 7.41
CA MET A 161 -6.23 30.23 7.46
C MET A 161 -6.25 29.42 6.14
N TYR A 162 -5.33 29.77 5.22
CA TYR A 162 -5.10 29.07 3.94
C TYR A 162 -3.87 28.15 3.95
N PHE A 163 -3.93 27.01 3.25
CA PHE A 163 -2.75 26.15 3.03
C PHE A 163 -1.61 26.93 2.34
N ASN A 164 -0.52 27.23 3.07
CA ASN A 164 0.58 28.07 2.61
C ASN A 164 1.96 27.39 2.78
N LEU A 165 3.03 28.02 2.29
CA LEU A 165 4.39 27.44 2.37
C LEU A 165 4.89 27.24 3.81
N ASP A 166 4.32 27.94 4.79
CA ASP A 166 4.72 27.79 6.20
C ASP A 166 4.33 26.42 6.75
N ILE A 167 3.14 25.92 6.43
CA ILE A 167 2.74 24.59 6.90
C ILE A 167 3.57 23.49 6.23
N VAL A 168 3.93 23.67 4.94
CA VAL A 168 4.79 22.74 4.19
C VAL A 168 6.23 22.73 4.73
N SER A 169 6.78 23.88 5.08
CA SER A 169 8.13 23.96 5.67
C SER A 169 8.16 23.42 7.10
N LYS A 170 7.10 23.66 7.89
CA LYS A 170 6.91 23.07 9.21
C LYS A 170 6.81 21.55 9.13
N SER A 171 5.99 20.99 8.24
CA SER A 171 5.85 19.53 8.09
C SER A 171 7.17 18.87 7.70
N ARG A 172 7.91 19.44 6.74
CA ARG A 172 9.24 18.96 6.35
C ARG A 172 10.22 18.99 7.52
N THR A 173 10.33 20.12 8.21
CA THR A 173 11.26 20.28 9.34
C THR A 173 10.97 19.28 10.46
N LEU A 174 9.69 19.02 10.70
CA LEU A 174 9.23 18.10 11.72
C LEU A 174 9.47 16.64 11.35
N SER A 175 9.31 16.28 10.07
CA SER A 175 9.65 14.95 9.55
C SER A 175 11.15 14.67 9.69
N LEU A 176 12.02 15.63 9.33
CA LEU A 176 13.47 15.50 9.45
C LEU A 176 13.98 15.38 10.91
N LYS A 177 13.22 15.90 11.87
CA LYS A 177 13.56 15.88 13.31
C LYS A 177 12.96 14.69 14.06
N LEU A 178 12.17 13.84 13.40
CA LEU A 178 11.59 12.67 14.05
C LEU A 178 12.68 11.69 14.47
N ALA A 179 12.69 11.32 15.75
CA ALA A 179 13.53 10.27 16.29
C ALA A 179 12.62 9.08 16.66
N PRO A 180 12.98 7.84 16.30
CA PRO A 180 14.18 7.43 15.56
C PRO A 180 14.13 7.77 14.04
N LYS A 181 15.29 8.06 13.45
CA LYS A 181 15.36 8.49 12.03
C LYS A 181 15.06 7.31 11.11
N ILE A 182 13.96 7.42 10.37
CA ILE A 182 13.63 6.49 9.28
C ILE A 182 14.68 6.63 8.17
N MET A 183 15.00 5.54 7.47
CA MET A 183 15.88 5.60 6.29
C MET A 183 15.29 6.56 5.25
N PRO A 184 16.11 7.40 4.60
CA PRO A 184 15.59 8.35 3.61
C PRO A 184 14.95 7.58 2.46
N LEU A 185 13.69 7.88 2.18
CA LEU A 185 12.96 7.29 1.07
C LEU A 185 13.50 7.92 -0.23
N LYS A 186 13.98 7.08 -1.14
CA LYS A 186 14.48 7.51 -2.44
C LYS A 186 13.43 7.22 -3.49
N ILE A 187 12.80 8.26 -4.01
CA ILE A 187 11.88 8.16 -5.15
C ILE A 187 12.64 8.65 -6.38
N SER A 188 12.78 7.80 -7.41
CA SER A 188 13.47 8.15 -8.66
C SER A 188 14.90 8.71 -8.47
N GLY A 189 15.63 8.23 -7.46
CA GLY A 189 17.02 8.63 -7.21
C GLY A 189 17.21 9.98 -6.50
N ARG A 190 16.13 10.67 -6.13
CA ARG A 190 16.18 11.90 -5.34
C ARG A 190 15.72 11.63 -3.90
N GLU A 191 16.45 12.18 -2.93
CA GLU A 191 16.08 12.10 -1.51
C GLU A 191 14.95 13.11 -1.22
N HIS A 192 13.89 12.64 -0.58
CA HIS A 192 12.72 13.44 -0.22
C HIS A 192 12.49 13.43 1.29
#